data_AF-A0A524NH93-F1
#
_entry.id   AF-A0A524NH93-F1
#
_cell.length_a   1.000
_cell.length_b   1.000
_cell.length_c   1.000
_cell.angle_alpha   90.00
_cell.angle_beta   90.00
_cell.angle_gamma   90.00
#
_symmetry.space_group_name_H-M   'P 1'
#
loop_
_entity.id
_entity.type
_entity.pdbx_description
1 polymer ?
#
loop_
_entity_poly.entity_id
_entity_poly.type
_entity_poly.pdbx_seq_one_letter_code
_entity_poly.pdbx_strand_id
1 'polypeptide(L)'
;LKKSWEADHKAIDDKTSKMQVRQASQQEVLMNVQSKVSEVDENLELTSKRLTDELTSQGEAIKHTVEAKDQNQQKLLEGMQGRMFLVDESLNDTKKKLGEQTELMKTMETNLAKNVNTQLTDVKETLAKLESGDGKTVAAISKQRNEIDEIKQKIERLEASLVTPKSMLTSNSNVEDVKGIGPNKASELKNVGIISASDLIMADPKVIADTMGSTEKTAEKLQGRAQLQLIPGIKEKDLLLLEDLKITDRKELSLQDPIELGQKINAIFKINLAKGKVAEDDRPTIEEVESWIKFIKV
;
A
#
# COMPACT_ATOMS: atom_id res chain seq x y z
N LEU A 1 -61.22 16.67 166.36
CA LEU A 1 -59.98 15.91 166.09
C LEU A 1 -60.23 14.63 165.27
N LYS A 2 -61.21 13.76 165.58
CA LYS A 2 -61.49 12.53 164.79
C LYS A 2 -61.99 12.77 163.33
N LYS A 3 -62.85 13.76 163.10
CA LYS A 3 -63.35 14.11 161.74
C LYS A 3 -62.32 14.74 160.79
N SER A 4 -61.20 15.28 161.31
CA SER A 4 -60.13 15.85 160.48
C SER A 4 -59.25 14.75 159.88
N TRP A 5 -59.05 13.67 160.62
CA TRP A 5 -58.18 12.56 160.23
C TRP A 5 -58.81 11.67 159.13
N GLU A 6 -60.13 11.51 159.15
CA GLU A 6 -60.87 10.78 158.09
C GLU A 6 -60.91 11.54 156.75
N ALA A 7 -60.90 12.88 156.77
CA ALA A 7 -60.84 13.69 155.55
C ALA A 7 -59.45 13.62 154.90
N ASP A 8 -58.38 13.65 155.70
CA ASP A 8 -57.00 13.52 155.22
C ASP A 8 -56.72 12.11 154.68
N HIS A 9 -57.23 11.05 155.32
CA HIS A 9 -57.11 9.68 154.81
C HIS A 9 -57.84 9.50 153.48
N LYS A 10 -59.05 10.06 153.32
CA LYS A 10 -59.78 10.02 152.06
C LYS A 10 -59.09 10.82 150.95
N ALA A 11 -58.46 11.95 151.28
CA ALA A 11 -57.68 12.72 150.33
C ALA A 11 -56.38 11.99 149.90
N ILE A 12 -55.76 11.25 150.81
CA ILE A 12 -54.60 10.39 150.52
C ILE A 12 -55.00 9.20 149.65
N ASP A 13 -56.12 8.52 149.94
CA ASP A 13 -56.61 7.40 149.12
C ASP A 13 -57.03 7.85 147.72
N ASP A 14 -57.66 9.03 147.60
CA ASP A 14 -58.04 9.60 146.30
C ASP A 14 -56.82 10.06 145.49
N LYS A 15 -55.79 10.61 146.17
CA LYS A 15 -54.51 10.96 145.54
C LYS A 15 -53.71 9.71 145.14
N THR A 16 -53.76 8.65 145.95
CA THR A 16 -53.10 7.37 145.66
C THR A 16 -53.78 6.66 144.50
N SER A 17 -55.12 6.65 144.46
CA SER A 17 -55.90 6.14 143.33
C SER A 17 -55.65 6.92 142.05
N LYS A 18 -55.61 8.26 142.11
CA LYS A 18 -55.24 9.11 140.96
C LYS A 18 -53.80 8.86 140.50
N MET A 19 -52.88 8.59 141.42
CA MET A 19 -51.49 8.27 141.09
C MET A 19 -51.36 6.89 140.43
N GLN A 20 -52.09 5.89 140.93
CA GLN A 20 -52.17 4.56 140.31
C GLN A 20 -52.80 4.61 138.92
N VAL A 21 -53.88 5.38 138.72
CA VAL A 21 -54.49 5.59 137.40
C VAL A 21 -53.50 6.28 136.45
N ARG A 22 -52.73 7.26 136.93
CA ARG A 22 -51.69 7.93 136.14
C ARG A 22 -50.53 6.99 135.80
N GLN A 23 -50.13 6.13 136.73
CA GLN A 23 -49.08 5.15 136.53
C GLN A 23 -49.51 4.05 135.56
N ALA A 24 -50.75 3.57 135.67
CA ALA A 24 -51.33 2.62 134.72
C ALA A 24 -51.45 3.23 133.31
N SER A 25 -51.91 4.47 133.19
CA SER A 25 -51.95 5.20 131.92
C SER A 25 -50.55 5.42 131.33
N GLN A 26 -49.54 5.72 132.15
CA GLN A 26 -48.16 5.82 131.69
C GLN A 26 -47.60 4.46 131.23
N GLN A 27 -47.93 3.37 131.92
CA GLN A 27 -47.56 2.01 131.49
C GLN A 27 -48.22 1.60 130.18
N GLU A 28 -49.50 1.95 129.98
CA GLU A 28 -50.22 1.71 128.74
C GLU A 28 -49.63 2.51 127.57
N VAL A 29 -49.30 3.79 127.79
CA VAL A 29 -48.59 4.61 126.78
C VAL A 29 -47.23 4.01 126.47
N LEU A 30 -46.48 3.55 127.47
CA LEU A 30 -45.15 2.95 127.28
C LEU A 30 -45.23 1.62 126.50
N MET A 31 -46.23 0.78 126.78
CA MET A 31 -46.50 -0.45 126.03
C MET A 31 -46.91 -0.15 124.58
N ASN A 32 -47.75 0.87 124.35
CA ASN A 32 -48.12 1.29 122.99
C ASN A 32 -46.92 1.85 122.21
N VAL A 33 -46.04 2.61 122.87
CA VAL A 33 -44.80 3.11 122.26
C VAL A 33 -43.86 1.94 121.94
N GLN A 34 -43.66 1.00 122.87
CA GLN A 34 -42.84 -0.19 122.63
C GLN A 34 -43.39 -1.04 121.48
N SER A 35 -44.70 -1.27 121.43
CA SER A 35 -45.35 -1.99 120.33
C SER A 35 -45.13 -1.31 118.98
N LYS A 36 -45.26 0.03 118.92
CA LYS A 36 -45.02 0.79 117.69
C LYS A 36 -43.54 0.82 117.29
N VAL A 37 -42.63 0.86 118.25
CA VAL A 37 -41.19 0.76 117.98
C VAL A 37 -40.85 -0.61 117.39
N SER A 38 -41.39 -1.70 117.95
CA SER A 38 -41.21 -3.04 117.38
C SER A 38 -41.81 -3.17 115.97
N GLU A 39 -42.99 -2.58 115.72
CA GLU A 39 -43.59 -2.58 114.37
C GLU A 39 -42.77 -1.77 113.35
N VAL A 40 -42.15 -0.66 113.78
CA VAL A 40 -41.24 0.12 112.94
C VAL A 40 -39.94 -0.64 112.67
N ASP A 41 -39.34 -1.28 113.68
CA ASP A 41 -38.13 -2.07 113.51
C ASP A 41 -38.36 -3.27 112.58
N GLU A 42 -39.48 -3.99 112.72
CA GLU A 42 -39.84 -5.12 111.84
C GLU A 42 -40.07 -4.65 110.39
N ASN A 43 -40.76 -3.51 110.19
CA ASN A 43 -40.93 -2.92 108.86
C ASN A 43 -39.61 -2.44 108.26
N LEU A 44 -38.70 -1.90 109.07
CA LEU A 44 -37.37 -1.47 108.63
C LEU A 44 -36.54 -2.68 108.20
N GLU A 45 -36.57 -3.78 108.96
CA GLU A 45 -35.87 -5.02 108.65
C GLU A 45 -36.41 -5.66 107.37
N LEU A 46 -37.74 -5.73 107.20
CA LEU A 46 -38.38 -6.20 105.97
C LEU A 46 -38.02 -5.34 104.75
N THR A 47 -37.99 -4.00 104.92
CA THR A 47 -37.62 -3.08 103.84
C THR A 47 -36.15 -3.22 103.47
N SER A 48 -35.28 -3.34 104.47
CA SER A 48 -33.84 -3.58 104.28
C SER A 48 -33.56 -4.89 103.56
N LYS A 49 -34.24 -5.97 103.97
CA LYS A 49 -34.14 -7.28 103.32
C LYS A 49 -34.63 -7.22 101.87
N ARG A 50 -35.79 -6.60 101.62
CA ARG A 50 -36.33 -6.41 100.26
C ARG A 50 -35.38 -5.62 99.36
N LEU A 51 -34.80 -4.53 99.85
CA LEU A 51 -33.80 -3.75 99.12
C LEU A 51 -32.55 -4.56 98.82
N THR A 52 -32.10 -5.39 99.76
CA THR A 52 -30.93 -6.26 99.58
C THR A 52 -31.20 -7.34 98.52
N ASP A 53 -32.37 -7.96 98.55
CA ASP A 53 -32.78 -8.96 97.55
C ASP A 53 -32.91 -8.32 96.16
N GLU A 54 -33.47 -7.11 96.07
CA GLU A 54 -33.63 -6.37 94.81
C GLU A 54 -32.28 -5.90 94.24
N LEU A 55 -31.36 -5.43 95.08
CA LEU A 55 -29.99 -5.08 94.67
C LEU A 55 -29.20 -6.31 94.20
N THR A 56 -29.35 -7.44 94.90
CA THR A 56 -28.73 -8.71 94.49
C THR A 56 -29.27 -9.14 93.14
N SER A 57 -30.60 -9.13 92.95
CA SER A 57 -31.24 -9.49 91.70
C SER A 57 -30.84 -8.57 90.53
N GLN A 58 -30.76 -7.25 90.76
CA GLN A 58 -30.26 -6.30 89.77
C GLN A 58 -28.78 -6.51 89.44
N GLY A 59 -27.95 -6.80 90.46
CA GLY A 59 -26.54 -7.13 90.29
C GLY A 59 -26.33 -8.37 89.43
N GLU A 60 -27.10 -9.43 89.67
CA GLU A 60 -27.08 -10.65 88.86
C GLU A 60 -27.57 -10.40 87.42
N ALA A 61 -28.63 -9.61 87.23
CA ALA A 61 -29.12 -9.26 85.90
C ALA A 61 -28.09 -8.43 85.10
N ILE A 62 -27.41 -7.48 85.75
CA ILE A 62 -26.33 -6.71 85.13
C ILE A 62 -25.16 -7.64 84.77
N LYS A 63 -24.76 -8.53 85.67
CA LYS A 63 -23.68 -9.50 85.43
C LYS A 63 -23.99 -10.37 84.21
N HIS A 64 -25.18 -10.96 84.13
CA HIS A 64 -25.58 -11.76 82.96
C HIS A 64 -25.64 -10.93 81.67
N THR A 65 -26.07 -9.67 81.76
CA THR A 65 -26.10 -8.78 80.58
C THR A 65 -24.69 -8.45 80.08
N VAL A 66 -23.73 -8.23 80.99
CA VAL A 66 -22.32 -8.00 80.66
C VAL A 66 -21.69 -9.26 80.07
N GLU A 67 -21.87 -10.42 80.71
CA GLU A 67 -21.37 -11.71 80.22
C GLU A 67 -21.93 -12.05 78.83
N ALA A 68 -23.22 -11.79 78.58
CA ALA A 68 -23.83 -11.99 77.27
C ALA A 68 -23.25 -11.04 76.21
N LYS A 69 -22.93 -9.79 76.57
CA LYS A 69 -22.25 -8.84 75.66
C LYS A 69 -20.83 -9.29 75.34
N ASP A 70 -20.07 -9.74 76.34
CA ASP A 70 -18.71 -10.24 76.16
C ASP A 70 -18.69 -11.49 75.28
N GLN A 71 -19.61 -12.44 75.52
CA GLN A 71 -19.76 -13.62 74.67
C GLN A 71 -20.12 -13.25 73.22
N ASN A 72 -20.97 -12.25 73.02
CA ASN A 72 -21.32 -11.78 71.68
C ASN A 72 -20.15 -11.07 70.98
N GLN A 73 -19.37 -10.27 71.72
CA GLN A 73 -18.15 -9.64 71.19
C GLN A 73 -17.10 -10.69 70.83
N GLN A 74 -16.94 -11.74 71.66
CA GLN A 74 -16.02 -12.83 71.38
C GLN A 74 -16.43 -13.63 70.14
N LYS A 75 -17.72 -13.99 70.01
CA LYS A 75 -18.26 -14.64 68.79
C LYS A 75 -18.07 -13.77 67.54
N LEU A 76 -18.20 -12.45 67.67
CA LEU A 76 -17.96 -11.52 66.56
C LEU A 76 -16.48 -11.53 66.14
N LEU A 77 -15.56 -11.51 67.10
CA LEU A 77 -14.12 -11.57 66.85
C LEU A 77 -13.70 -12.90 66.22
N GLU A 78 -14.18 -14.03 66.74
CA GLU A 78 -13.94 -15.36 66.15
C GLU A 78 -14.50 -15.45 64.73
N GLY A 79 -15.70 -14.91 64.50
CA GLY A 79 -16.28 -14.81 63.15
C GLY A 79 -15.48 -13.91 62.20
N MET A 80 -14.88 -12.83 62.70
CA MET A 80 -13.98 -11.97 61.92
C MET A 80 -12.66 -12.67 61.60
N GLN A 81 -12.05 -13.38 62.55
CA GLN A 81 -10.83 -14.14 62.35
C GLN A 81 -11.04 -15.26 61.31
N GLY A 82 -12.15 -15.99 61.40
CA GLY A 82 -12.50 -17.02 60.40
C GLY A 82 -12.66 -16.44 59.00
N ARG A 83 -13.33 -15.28 58.86
CA ARG A 83 -13.43 -14.60 57.56
C ARG A 83 -12.09 -14.09 57.06
N MET A 84 -11.23 -13.58 57.94
CA MET A 84 -9.89 -13.10 57.57
C MET A 84 -9.00 -14.25 57.05
N PHE A 85 -9.09 -15.43 57.68
CA PHE A 85 -8.41 -16.64 57.21
C PHE A 85 -8.89 -17.06 55.81
N LEU A 86 -10.21 -17.11 55.57
CA LEU A 86 -10.75 -17.46 54.24
C LEU A 86 -10.34 -16.46 53.16
N VAL A 87 -10.24 -15.17 53.49
CA VAL A 87 -9.74 -14.15 52.57
C VAL A 87 -8.26 -14.37 52.25
N ASP A 88 -7.44 -14.67 53.25
CA ASP A 88 -6.00 -14.92 53.05
C ASP A 88 -5.76 -16.19 52.22
N GLU A 89 -6.50 -17.26 52.47
CA GLU A 89 -6.47 -18.49 51.67
C GLU A 89 -6.89 -18.22 50.23
N SER A 90 -8.00 -17.50 50.02
CA SER A 90 -8.46 -17.10 48.68
C SER A 90 -7.45 -16.19 47.96
N LEU A 91 -6.75 -15.30 48.67
CA LEU A 91 -5.71 -14.44 48.10
C LEU A 91 -4.47 -15.26 47.72
N ASN A 92 -4.07 -16.22 48.54
CA ASN A 92 -2.96 -17.12 48.24
C ASN A 92 -3.25 -18.01 47.02
N ASP A 93 -4.46 -18.55 46.91
CA ASP A 93 -4.91 -19.30 45.74
C ASP A 93 -4.92 -18.43 44.48
N THR A 94 -5.39 -17.19 44.59
CA THR A 94 -5.39 -16.24 43.47
C THR A 94 -3.96 -15.89 43.05
N LYS A 95 -3.06 -15.67 44.01
CA LYS A 95 -1.64 -15.41 43.75
C LYS A 95 -0.96 -16.59 43.06
N LYS A 96 -1.27 -17.83 43.47
CA LYS A 96 -0.75 -19.04 42.83
C LYS A 96 -1.23 -19.15 41.38
N LYS A 97 -2.54 -18.98 41.14
CA LYS A 97 -3.13 -18.99 39.78
C LYS A 97 -2.53 -17.91 38.89
N LEU A 98 -2.28 -16.70 39.42
CA LEU A 98 -1.63 -15.61 38.69
C LEU A 98 -0.18 -15.96 38.33
N GLY A 99 0.54 -16.64 39.23
CA GLY A 99 1.88 -17.17 38.97
C GLY A 99 1.88 -18.19 37.82
N GLU A 100 0.95 -19.15 37.83
CA GLU A 100 0.77 -20.14 36.76
C GLU A 100 0.43 -19.47 35.41
N GLN A 101 -0.45 -18.47 35.40
CA GLN A 101 -0.75 -17.68 34.20
C GLN A 101 0.46 -16.91 33.67
N THR A 102 1.31 -16.39 34.56
CA THR A 102 2.52 -15.65 34.18
C THR A 102 3.52 -16.57 33.47
N GLU A 103 3.72 -17.79 33.97
CA GLU A 103 4.61 -18.77 33.32
C GLU A 103 4.06 -19.27 31.98
N LEU A 104 2.73 -19.42 31.88
CA LEU A 104 2.06 -19.75 30.62
C LEU A 104 2.25 -18.63 29.58
N MET A 105 2.12 -17.36 29.98
CA MET A 105 2.37 -16.21 29.12
C MET A 105 3.82 -16.15 28.64
N LYS A 106 4.82 -16.40 29.51
CA LYS A 106 6.23 -16.47 29.09
C LYS A 106 6.47 -17.60 28.09
N THR A 107 5.81 -18.75 28.27
CA THR A 107 5.91 -19.89 27.35
C THR A 107 5.28 -19.56 25.99
N MET A 108 4.15 -18.85 25.98
CA MET A 108 3.54 -18.37 24.74
C MET A 108 4.42 -17.34 24.03
N GLU A 109 5.00 -16.39 24.76
CA GLU A 109 5.90 -15.36 24.21
C GLU A 109 7.15 -15.97 23.58
N THR A 110 7.78 -16.94 24.25
CA THR A 110 8.97 -17.64 23.71
C THR A 110 8.63 -18.47 22.47
N ASN A 111 7.50 -19.19 22.47
CA ASN A 111 7.04 -19.93 21.29
C ASN A 111 6.68 -19.02 20.13
N LEU A 112 6.02 -17.89 20.40
CA LEU A 112 5.65 -16.90 19.39
C LEU A 112 6.90 -16.26 18.78
N ALA A 113 7.85 -15.83 19.61
CA ALA A 113 9.13 -15.27 19.15
C ALA A 113 9.91 -16.26 18.28
N LYS A 114 9.98 -17.53 18.70
CA LYS A 114 10.64 -18.58 17.91
C LYS A 114 9.95 -18.80 16.56
N ASN A 115 8.62 -18.93 16.54
CA ASN A 115 7.87 -19.19 15.33
C ASN A 115 7.94 -18.01 14.34
N VAL A 116 7.77 -16.78 14.84
CA VAL A 116 7.89 -15.55 14.03
C VAL A 116 9.29 -15.43 13.44
N ASN A 117 10.34 -15.73 14.21
CA ASN A 117 11.71 -15.62 13.72
C ASN A 117 12.04 -16.69 12.65
N THR A 118 11.51 -17.91 12.79
CA THR A 118 11.60 -18.95 11.76
C THR A 118 10.88 -18.52 10.48
N GLN A 119 9.62 -18.08 10.59
CA GLN A 119 8.86 -17.61 9.43
C GLN A 119 9.51 -16.41 8.74
N LEU A 120 10.08 -15.47 9.50
CA LEU A 120 10.79 -14.32 8.93
C LEU A 120 12.05 -14.75 8.16
N THR A 121 12.73 -15.79 8.61
CA THR A 121 13.90 -16.35 7.92
C THR A 121 13.50 -17.00 6.61
N ASP A 122 12.42 -17.79 6.60
CA ASP A 122 11.87 -18.41 5.39
C ASP A 122 11.44 -17.35 4.36
N VAL A 123 10.75 -16.29 4.83
CA VAL A 123 10.36 -15.16 3.97
C VAL A 123 11.58 -14.47 3.38
N LYS A 124 12.63 -14.20 4.17
CA LYS A 124 13.87 -13.61 3.66
C LYS A 124 14.54 -14.50 2.59
N GLU A 125 14.56 -15.81 2.79
CA GLU A 125 15.13 -16.74 1.81
C GLU A 125 14.32 -16.77 0.50
N THR A 126 12.98 -16.81 0.60
CA THR A 126 12.12 -16.75 -0.60
C THR A 126 12.27 -15.44 -1.37
N LEU A 127 12.42 -14.31 -0.65
CA LEU A 127 12.61 -13.00 -1.26
C LEU A 127 13.97 -12.90 -1.99
N ALA A 128 15.05 -13.41 -1.40
CA ALA A 128 16.36 -13.49 -2.05
C ALA A 128 16.36 -14.40 -3.30
N LYS A 129 15.59 -15.50 -3.27
CA LYS A 129 15.39 -16.37 -4.45
C LYS A 129 14.60 -15.66 -5.56
N LEU A 130 13.63 -14.82 -5.20
CA LEU A 130 12.85 -14.05 -6.16
C LEU A 130 13.71 -12.97 -6.84
N GLU A 131 14.50 -12.22 -6.06
CA GLU A 131 15.40 -11.17 -6.56
C GLU A 131 16.48 -11.74 -7.51
N SER A 132 17.04 -12.91 -7.20
CA SER A 132 17.99 -13.58 -8.08
C SER A 132 17.37 -14.21 -9.34
N GLY A 133 16.08 -14.57 -9.28
CA GLY A 133 15.30 -15.04 -10.44
C GLY A 133 14.96 -13.92 -11.44
N ASP A 134 14.71 -12.71 -10.94
CA ASP A 134 14.35 -11.56 -11.75
C ASP A 134 15.53 -11.12 -12.65
N GLY A 135 16.76 -11.16 -12.14
CA GLY A 135 17.96 -10.83 -12.92
C GLY A 135 18.16 -11.71 -14.17
N LYS A 136 17.93 -13.03 -14.07
CA LYS A 136 18.03 -13.94 -15.22
C LYS A 136 16.91 -13.70 -16.23
N THR A 137 15.70 -13.41 -15.74
CA THR A 137 14.53 -13.15 -16.58
C THR A 137 14.69 -11.83 -17.33
N VAL A 138 15.13 -10.77 -16.66
CA VAL A 138 15.44 -9.47 -17.25
C VAL A 138 16.55 -9.57 -18.29
N ALA A 139 17.62 -10.33 -18.02
CA ALA A 139 18.69 -10.55 -18.98
C ALA A 139 18.21 -11.28 -20.25
N ALA A 140 17.36 -12.31 -20.09
CA ALA A 140 16.78 -13.03 -21.21
C ALA A 140 15.85 -12.14 -22.05
N ILE A 141 15.00 -11.34 -21.40
CA ILE A 141 14.10 -10.38 -22.08
C ILE A 141 14.92 -9.33 -22.84
N SER A 142 15.98 -8.79 -22.21
CA SER A 142 16.87 -7.81 -22.85
C SER A 142 17.54 -8.39 -24.10
N LYS A 143 18.02 -9.64 -24.02
CA LYS A 143 18.60 -10.35 -25.17
C LYS A 143 17.59 -10.54 -26.31
N GLN A 144 16.38 -11.00 -26.00
CA GLN A 144 15.33 -11.21 -27.00
C GLN A 144 14.92 -9.89 -27.67
N ARG A 145 14.88 -8.78 -26.93
CA ARG A 145 14.58 -7.46 -27.50
C ARG A 145 15.60 -7.04 -28.55
N ASN A 146 16.88 -7.24 -28.30
CA ASN A 146 17.94 -6.93 -29.26
C ASN A 146 17.82 -7.80 -30.52
N GLU A 147 17.53 -9.10 -30.38
CA GLU A 147 17.32 -9.99 -31.52
C GLU A 147 16.12 -9.56 -32.37
N ILE A 148 15.02 -9.12 -31.74
CA ILE A 148 13.85 -8.59 -32.44
C ILE A 148 14.19 -7.30 -33.21
N ASP A 149 14.95 -6.38 -32.60
CA ASP A 149 15.35 -5.13 -33.24
C ASP A 149 16.26 -5.40 -34.47
N GLU A 150 17.17 -6.38 -34.39
CA GLU A 150 17.98 -6.82 -35.52
C GLU A 150 17.13 -7.42 -36.65
N ILE A 151 16.15 -8.26 -36.32
CA ILE A 151 15.23 -8.85 -37.31
C ILE A 151 14.41 -7.75 -37.98
N LYS A 152 13.90 -6.78 -37.21
CA LYS A 152 13.13 -5.66 -37.75
C LYS A 152 13.93 -4.82 -38.75
N GLN A 153 15.19 -4.52 -38.44
CA GLN A 153 16.08 -3.82 -39.37
C GLN A 153 16.34 -4.63 -40.65
N LYS A 154 16.47 -5.96 -40.55
CA LYS A 154 16.63 -6.83 -41.73
C LYS A 154 15.37 -6.83 -42.60
N ILE A 155 14.18 -6.88 -42.01
CA ILE A 155 12.92 -6.80 -42.74
C ILE A 155 12.80 -5.48 -43.47
N GLU A 156 13.07 -4.35 -42.82
CA GLU A 156 13.01 -3.02 -43.43
C GLU A 156 13.96 -2.90 -44.64
N ARG A 157 15.17 -3.48 -44.55
CA ARG A 157 16.11 -3.55 -45.69
C ARG A 157 15.60 -4.43 -46.83
N LEU A 158 14.94 -5.54 -46.52
CA LEU A 158 14.36 -6.44 -47.53
C LEU A 158 13.12 -5.84 -48.19
N GLU A 159 12.28 -5.14 -47.44
CA GLU A 159 11.14 -4.42 -48.00
C GLU A 159 11.62 -3.30 -48.93
N ALA A 160 12.65 -2.55 -48.52
CA ALA A 160 13.28 -1.56 -49.39
C ALA A 160 13.87 -2.15 -50.67
N SER A 161 14.37 -3.40 -50.65
CA SER A 161 14.88 -4.07 -51.85
C SER A 161 13.79 -4.71 -52.72
N LEU A 162 12.62 -5.01 -52.15
CA LEU A 162 11.47 -5.58 -52.88
C LEU A 162 10.61 -4.52 -53.57
N VAL A 163 10.63 -3.27 -53.13
CA VAL A 163 9.99 -2.17 -53.86
C VAL A 163 10.73 -1.98 -55.18
N THR A 164 10.08 -2.33 -56.29
CA THR A 164 10.62 -2.12 -57.64
C THR A 164 11.05 -0.66 -57.76
N PRO A 165 12.34 -0.38 -58.09
CA PRO A 165 12.84 0.97 -58.16
C PRO A 165 11.94 1.85 -59.04
N LYS A 166 11.53 3.02 -58.56
CA LYS A 166 10.69 3.91 -59.35
C LYS A 166 11.50 4.45 -60.52
N SER A 167 10.95 4.44 -61.74
CA SER A 167 11.55 5.11 -62.90
C SER A 167 11.45 6.64 -62.74
N MET A 168 12.42 7.38 -63.29
CA MET A 168 12.38 8.86 -63.25
C MET A 168 11.23 9.41 -64.10
N LEU A 169 10.99 8.79 -65.25
CA LEU A 169 9.88 9.10 -66.12
C LEU A 169 8.90 7.93 -66.20
N THR A 170 7.67 8.26 -66.54
CA THR A 170 6.66 7.31 -67.02
C THR A 170 6.34 7.65 -68.47
N SER A 171 5.72 6.75 -69.23
CA SER A 171 5.33 7.02 -70.62
C SER A 171 4.46 8.28 -70.76
N ASN A 172 3.68 8.60 -69.72
CA ASN A 172 2.78 9.76 -69.67
C ASN A 172 3.40 11.01 -69.01
N SER A 173 4.67 10.95 -68.60
CA SER A 173 5.37 12.12 -68.07
C SER A 173 5.46 13.21 -69.14
N ASN A 174 5.43 14.47 -68.72
CA ASN A 174 5.45 15.58 -69.67
C ASN A 174 6.80 15.62 -70.39
N VAL A 175 6.82 16.10 -71.64
CA VAL A 175 8.06 16.24 -72.42
C VAL A 175 9.09 17.18 -71.73
N GLU A 176 8.63 18.11 -70.90
CA GLU A 176 9.48 19.00 -70.10
C GLU A 176 10.20 18.32 -68.92
N ASP A 177 9.72 17.15 -68.49
CA ASP A 177 10.35 16.36 -67.42
C ASP A 177 11.62 15.63 -67.92
N VAL A 178 11.80 15.55 -69.25
CA VAL A 178 12.96 14.92 -69.89
C VAL A 178 14.19 15.81 -69.71
N LYS A 179 15.28 15.25 -69.18
CA LYS A 179 16.48 16.03 -68.87
C LYS A 179 17.15 16.59 -70.13
N GLY A 180 17.17 17.92 -70.23
CA GLY A 180 17.73 18.66 -71.36
C GLY A 180 16.67 19.34 -72.23
N ILE A 181 15.38 19.12 -71.94
CA ILE A 181 14.27 19.86 -72.54
C ILE A 181 13.82 20.92 -71.53
N GLY A 182 14.10 22.18 -71.84
CA GLY A 182 13.61 23.31 -71.05
C GLY A 182 12.16 23.69 -71.41
N PRO A 183 11.50 24.55 -70.64
CA PRO A 183 10.10 24.93 -70.85
C PRO A 183 9.84 25.53 -72.24
N ASN A 184 10.80 26.29 -72.79
CA ASN A 184 10.67 26.85 -74.14
C ASN A 184 10.62 25.76 -75.22
N LYS A 185 11.58 24.82 -75.17
CA LYS A 185 11.62 23.67 -76.10
C LYS A 185 10.42 22.76 -75.94
N ALA A 186 9.97 22.56 -74.70
CA ALA A 186 8.77 21.78 -74.42
C ALA A 186 7.53 22.44 -75.03
N SER A 187 7.40 23.76 -74.98
CA SER A 187 6.30 24.50 -75.63
C SER A 187 6.32 24.32 -77.16
N GLU A 188 7.50 24.40 -77.78
CA GLU A 188 7.67 24.15 -79.22
C GLU A 188 7.27 22.73 -79.62
N LEU A 189 7.70 21.72 -78.84
CA LEU A 189 7.34 20.32 -79.04
C LEU A 189 5.84 20.07 -78.86
N LYS A 190 5.21 20.71 -77.87
CA LYS A 190 3.77 20.65 -77.65
C LYS A 190 2.99 21.18 -78.86
N ASN A 191 3.48 22.22 -79.54
CA ASN A 191 2.84 22.79 -80.72
C ASN A 191 2.82 21.84 -81.94
N VAL A 192 3.74 20.88 -82.01
CA VAL A 192 3.78 19.84 -83.05
C VAL A 192 3.17 18.51 -82.58
N GLY A 193 2.49 18.50 -81.43
CA GLY A 193 1.79 17.33 -80.89
C GLY A 193 2.65 16.38 -80.05
N ILE A 194 3.89 16.73 -79.74
CA ILE A 194 4.78 15.94 -78.87
C ILE A 194 4.60 16.43 -77.44
N ILE A 195 3.69 15.80 -76.70
CA ILE A 195 3.27 16.26 -75.37
C ILE A 195 3.87 15.43 -74.22
N SER A 196 4.11 14.13 -74.45
CA SER A 196 4.60 13.17 -73.45
C SER A 196 5.98 12.61 -73.77
N ALA A 197 6.62 11.98 -72.78
CA ALA A 197 7.87 11.25 -72.97
C ALA A 197 7.74 10.11 -73.99
N SER A 198 6.59 9.42 -74.05
CA SER A 198 6.33 8.40 -75.06
C SER A 198 6.27 9.00 -76.47
N ASP A 199 5.58 10.13 -76.64
CA ASP A 199 5.49 10.82 -77.95
C ASP A 199 6.89 11.25 -78.41
N LEU A 200 7.70 11.78 -77.51
CA LEU A 200 9.07 12.19 -77.80
C LEU A 200 9.89 11.01 -78.30
N ILE A 201 9.81 9.85 -77.65
CA ILE A 201 10.58 8.65 -78.01
C ILE A 201 10.14 8.08 -79.36
N MET A 202 8.86 8.22 -79.73
CA MET A 202 8.31 7.66 -80.97
C MET A 202 8.37 8.62 -82.17
N ALA A 203 8.55 9.92 -81.93
CA ALA A 203 8.62 10.92 -82.99
C ALA A 203 9.90 10.80 -83.84
N ASP A 204 9.85 11.28 -85.08
CA ASP A 204 11.01 11.32 -85.97
C ASP A 204 12.06 12.30 -85.41
N PRO A 205 13.32 11.88 -85.22
CA PRO A 205 14.42 12.75 -84.78
C PRO A 205 14.55 14.03 -85.62
N LYS A 206 14.24 13.98 -86.93
CA LYS A 206 14.29 15.16 -87.81
C LYS A 206 13.22 16.18 -87.46
N VAL A 207 12.00 15.71 -87.20
CA VAL A 207 10.88 16.59 -86.80
C VAL A 207 11.19 17.26 -85.46
N ILE A 208 11.75 16.51 -84.50
CA ILE A 208 12.17 17.05 -83.21
C ILE A 208 13.30 18.08 -83.40
N ALA A 209 14.29 17.78 -84.24
CA ALA A 209 15.42 18.65 -84.52
C ALA A 209 14.99 19.98 -85.16
N ASP A 210 14.15 19.91 -86.19
CA ASP A 210 13.61 21.09 -86.89
C ASP A 210 12.76 21.95 -85.95
N THR A 211 11.92 21.32 -85.13
CA THR A 211 11.04 22.02 -84.16
C THR A 211 11.86 22.78 -83.11
N MET A 212 12.92 22.18 -82.58
CA MET A 212 13.75 22.79 -81.53
C MET A 212 14.90 23.65 -82.08
N GLY A 213 15.03 23.79 -83.41
CA GLY A 213 16.17 24.45 -84.05
C GLY A 213 17.52 23.82 -83.67
N SER A 214 17.57 22.49 -83.58
CA SER A 214 18.74 21.72 -83.16
C SER A 214 19.17 20.70 -84.22
N THR A 215 20.22 19.93 -83.96
CA THR A 215 20.67 18.88 -84.90
C THR A 215 19.94 17.57 -84.64
N GLU A 216 19.77 16.74 -85.68
CA GLU A 216 19.18 15.39 -85.57
C GLU A 216 19.86 14.57 -84.47
N LYS A 217 21.20 14.62 -84.39
CA LYS A 217 21.98 13.97 -83.33
C LYS A 217 21.63 14.46 -81.91
N THR A 218 21.24 15.72 -81.76
CA THR A 218 20.79 16.27 -80.46
C THR A 218 19.41 15.74 -80.11
N ALA A 219 18.52 15.62 -81.10
CA ALA A 219 17.20 15.01 -80.94
C ALA A 219 17.33 13.53 -80.54
N GLU A 220 18.15 12.75 -81.26
CA GLU A 220 18.45 11.35 -80.92
C GLU A 220 18.98 11.20 -79.50
N LYS A 221 19.90 12.09 -79.09
CA LYS A 221 20.43 12.08 -77.71
C LYS A 221 19.33 12.35 -76.67
N LEU A 222 18.39 13.26 -76.95
CA LEU A 222 17.27 13.54 -76.05
C LEU A 222 16.29 12.36 -75.97
N GLN A 223 16.00 11.70 -77.11
CA GLN A 223 15.20 10.50 -77.14
C GLN A 223 15.85 9.35 -76.38
N GLY A 224 17.14 9.12 -76.59
CA GLY A 224 17.91 8.11 -75.86
C GLY A 224 17.92 8.36 -74.34
N ARG A 225 18.11 9.61 -73.90
CA ARG A 225 17.95 9.97 -72.48
C ARG A 225 16.56 9.68 -71.94
N ALA A 226 15.51 10.05 -72.69
CA ALA A 226 14.14 9.75 -72.27
C ALA A 226 13.93 8.24 -72.11
N GLN A 227 14.45 7.42 -73.04
CA GLN A 227 14.40 5.96 -72.95
C GLN A 227 15.13 5.43 -71.71
N LEU A 228 16.31 5.97 -71.38
CA LEU A 228 17.06 5.57 -70.18
C LEU A 228 16.33 6.01 -68.89
N GLN A 229 15.72 7.20 -68.87
CA GLN A 229 14.96 7.70 -67.72
C GLN A 229 13.68 6.91 -67.42
N LEU A 230 13.15 6.17 -68.41
CA LEU A 230 12.04 5.24 -68.22
C LEU A 230 12.46 3.93 -67.52
N ILE A 231 13.76 3.65 -67.40
CA ILE A 231 14.24 2.42 -66.76
C ILE A 231 14.17 2.58 -65.23
N PRO A 232 13.48 1.67 -64.53
CA PRO A 232 13.48 1.59 -63.07
C PRO A 232 14.88 1.66 -62.46
N GLY A 233 15.09 2.60 -61.53
CA GLY A 233 16.30 2.67 -60.72
C GLY A 233 17.49 3.41 -61.33
N ILE A 234 17.37 3.91 -62.57
CA ILE A 234 18.35 4.85 -63.12
C ILE A 234 18.10 6.24 -62.54
N LYS A 235 19.09 6.80 -61.84
CA LYS A 235 19.06 8.15 -61.28
C LYS A 235 19.65 9.15 -62.26
N GLU A 236 19.46 10.44 -61.96
CA GLU A 236 19.94 11.52 -62.81
C GLU A 236 21.48 11.52 -63.01
N LYS A 237 22.21 11.13 -61.96
CA LYS A 237 23.67 11.06 -61.97
C LYS A 237 24.15 9.85 -62.75
N ASP A 238 23.40 8.75 -62.74
CA ASP A 238 23.70 7.53 -63.50
C ASP A 238 23.65 7.82 -65.00
N LEU A 239 22.71 8.64 -65.45
CA LEU A 239 22.66 9.10 -66.85
C LEU A 239 23.95 9.82 -67.27
N LEU A 240 24.54 10.64 -66.39
CA LEU A 240 25.80 11.32 -66.68
C LEU A 240 26.95 10.32 -66.85
N LEU A 241 26.99 9.28 -66.00
CA LEU A 241 27.99 8.22 -66.07
C LEU A 241 27.83 7.39 -67.36
N LEU A 242 26.59 7.05 -67.72
CA LEU A 242 26.26 6.33 -68.96
C LEU A 242 26.63 7.17 -70.21
N GLU A 243 26.35 8.46 -70.20
CA GLU A 243 26.73 9.37 -71.28
C GLU A 243 28.25 9.52 -71.45
N ASP A 244 28.99 9.57 -70.34
CA ASP A 244 30.46 9.58 -70.37
C ASP A 244 31.01 8.28 -70.99
N LEU A 245 30.30 7.15 -70.81
CA LEU A 245 30.56 5.86 -71.48
C LEU A 245 30.04 5.77 -72.91
N LYS A 246 29.42 6.82 -73.45
CA LYS A 246 28.76 6.83 -74.77
C LYS A 246 27.59 5.84 -74.88
N ILE A 247 27.01 5.45 -73.75
CA ILE A 247 25.75 4.70 -73.71
C ILE A 247 24.63 5.72 -73.63
N THR A 248 23.92 5.93 -74.72
CA THR A 248 22.96 7.00 -74.89
C THR A 248 21.53 6.53 -75.01
N ASP A 249 21.29 5.25 -75.31
CA ASP A 249 19.96 4.69 -75.48
C ASP A 249 19.78 3.33 -74.79
N ARG A 250 18.52 2.84 -74.76
CA ARG A 250 18.14 1.57 -74.13
C ARG A 250 18.77 0.36 -74.82
N LYS A 251 18.99 0.44 -76.13
CA LYS A 251 19.54 -0.67 -76.94
C LYS A 251 21.03 -0.86 -76.65
N GLU A 252 21.81 0.22 -76.63
CA GLU A 252 23.23 0.21 -76.28
C GLU A 252 23.45 -0.35 -74.87
N LEU A 253 22.60 0.05 -73.91
CA LEU A 253 22.66 -0.45 -72.54
C LEU A 253 22.34 -1.95 -72.47
N SER A 254 21.36 -2.44 -73.23
CA SER A 254 20.95 -3.85 -73.23
C SER A 254 22.03 -4.83 -73.71
N LEU A 255 22.99 -4.33 -74.50
CA LEU A 255 24.08 -5.11 -75.08
C LEU A 255 25.29 -5.23 -74.15
N GLN A 256 25.31 -4.49 -73.04
CA GLN A 256 26.44 -4.52 -72.11
C GLN A 256 26.39 -5.75 -71.21
N ASP A 257 27.57 -6.26 -70.84
CA ASP A 257 27.70 -7.17 -69.70
C ASP A 257 27.62 -6.38 -68.38
N PRO A 258 26.77 -6.78 -67.41
CA PRO A 258 26.61 -6.04 -66.16
C PRO A 258 27.92 -5.86 -65.37
N ILE A 259 28.79 -6.87 -65.36
CA ILE A 259 30.04 -6.85 -64.58
C ILE A 259 31.02 -5.89 -65.25
N GLU A 260 31.21 -6.00 -66.57
CA GLU A 260 32.07 -5.09 -67.33
C GLU A 260 31.56 -3.64 -67.26
N LEU A 261 30.25 -3.44 -67.39
CA LEU A 261 29.65 -2.12 -67.31
C LEU A 261 29.85 -1.51 -65.91
N GLY A 262 29.61 -2.27 -64.85
CA GLY A 262 29.83 -1.83 -63.48
C GLY A 262 31.28 -1.40 -63.23
N GLN A 263 32.27 -2.13 -63.78
CA GLN A 263 33.68 -1.76 -63.71
C GLN A 263 33.98 -0.45 -64.45
N LYS A 264 33.45 -0.29 -65.67
CA LYS A 264 33.60 0.93 -66.48
C LYS A 264 32.96 2.14 -65.81
N ILE A 265 31.74 1.99 -65.28
CA ILE A 265 31.03 3.02 -64.50
C ILE A 265 31.87 3.41 -63.29
N ASN A 266 32.40 2.46 -62.53
CA ASN A 266 33.21 2.75 -61.34
C ASN A 266 34.50 3.53 -61.67
N ALA A 267 35.14 3.23 -62.81
CA ALA A 267 36.31 3.97 -63.25
C ALA A 267 35.97 5.45 -63.54
N ILE A 268 34.86 5.71 -64.23
CA ILE A 268 34.40 7.08 -64.53
C ILE A 268 33.86 7.78 -63.27
N PHE A 269 33.16 7.05 -62.41
CA PHE A 269 32.66 7.56 -61.15
C PHE A 269 33.78 8.17 -60.31
N LYS A 270 34.91 7.47 -60.16
CA LYS A 270 36.10 8.00 -59.46
C LYS A 270 36.62 9.31 -60.07
N ILE A 271 36.61 9.42 -61.40
CA ILE A 271 37.00 10.65 -62.11
C ILE A 271 36.01 11.77 -61.82
N ASN A 272 34.71 11.49 -61.82
CA ASN A 272 33.66 12.48 -61.57
C ASN A 272 33.56 12.88 -60.09
N LEU A 273 33.87 11.96 -59.17
CA LEU A 273 34.00 12.20 -57.73
C LEU A 273 35.16 13.16 -57.45
N ALA A 274 36.33 12.93 -58.05
CA ALA A 274 37.48 13.83 -57.95
C ALA A 274 37.21 15.23 -58.52
N LYS A 275 36.29 15.33 -59.50
CA LYS A 275 35.83 16.61 -60.07
C LYS A 275 34.69 17.26 -59.28
N GLY A 276 34.18 16.63 -58.21
CA GLY A 276 33.06 17.11 -57.41
C GLY A 276 31.70 17.10 -58.14
N LYS A 277 31.56 16.30 -59.22
CA LYS A 277 30.30 16.19 -59.99
C LYS A 277 29.31 15.20 -59.38
N VAL A 278 29.80 14.24 -58.61
CA VAL A 278 29.02 13.19 -57.93
C VAL A 278 29.54 13.02 -56.49
N ALA A 279 28.70 12.55 -55.57
CA ALA A 279 29.08 12.20 -54.20
C ALA A 279 29.28 10.68 -54.07
N GLU A 280 30.01 10.22 -53.05
CA GLU A 280 30.30 8.78 -52.84
C GLU A 280 29.03 7.93 -52.74
N ASP A 281 27.98 8.46 -52.11
CA ASP A 281 26.68 7.78 -51.95
C ASP A 281 25.90 7.61 -53.27
N ASP A 282 26.32 8.28 -54.34
CA ASP A 282 25.73 8.15 -55.67
C ASP A 282 26.36 7.02 -56.49
N ARG A 283 27.29 6.25 -55.92
CA ARG A 283 28.01 5.21 -56.62
C ARG A 283 27.06 4.06 -56.98
N PRO A 284 26.86 3.75 -58.27
CA PRO A 284 26.01 2.63 -58.65
C PRO A 284 26.63 1.29 -58.21
N THR A 285 25.82 0.41 -57.63
CA THR A 285 26.25 -0.96 -57.31
C THR A 285 26.14 -1.87 -58.54
N ILE A 286 26.81 -3.03 -58.50
CA ILE A 286 26.73 -4.00 -59.62
C ILE A 286 25.30 -4.53 -59.75
N GLU A 287 24.61 -4.72 -58.63
CA GLU A 287 23.22 -5.18 -58.57
C GLU A 287 22.25 -4.15 -59.17
N GLU A 288 22.49 -2.84 -58.96
CA GLU A 288 21.73 -1.78 -59.63
C GLU A 288 21.95 -1.83 -61.15
N VAL A 289 23.20 -1.95 -61.60
CA VAL A 289 23.55 -2.04 -63.03
C VAL A 289 22.94 -3.29 -63.69
N GLU A 290 23.02 -4.44 -63.03
CA GLU A 290 22.37 -5.68 -63.47
C GLU A 290 20.85 -5.50 -63.58
N SER A 291 20.25 -4.84 -62.58
CA SER A 291 18.82 -4.53 -62.58
C SER A 291 18.42 -3.66 -63.76
N TRP A 292 19.19 -2.60 -64.07
CA TRP A 292 18.93 -1.74 -65.24
C TRP A 292 18.90 -2.55 -66.53
N ILE A 293 19.88 -3.43 -66.75
CA ILE A 293 19.93 -4.29 -67.96
C ILE A 293 18.77 -5.29 -67.97
N LYS A 294 18.41 -5.85 -66.81
CA LYS A 294 17.30 -6.80 -66.68
C LYS A 294 15.95 -6.16 -67.02
N PHE A 295 15.68 -4.94 -66.55
CA PHE A 295 14.44 -4.21 -66.87
C PHE A 295 14.32 -3.84 -68.35
N ILE A 296 15.39 -3.97 -69.14
CA ILE A 296 15.35 -3.75 -70.59
C ILE A 296 14.90 -4.99 -71.36
N LYS A 297 15.26 -6.19 -70.87
CA LYS A 297 15.03 -7.46 -71.57
C LYS A 297 13.61 -8.01 -71.41
N VAL A 298 12.79 -7.40 -70.55
CA VAL A 298 11.37 -7.71 -70.34
C VAL A 298 10.53 -6.85 -71.28
#